data_AF-A0A6B3BWA6-F1
#
_entry.id   AF-A0A6B3BWA6-F1
#
_cell.length_a   1.000
_cell.length_b   1.000
_cell.length_c   1.000
_cell.angle_alpha   90.00
_cell.angle_beta   90.00
_cell.angle_gamma   90.00
#
_symmetry.space_group_name_H-M   'P 1'
#
loop_
_entity.id
_entity.type
_entity.pdbx_description
1 polymer ?
#
loop_
_entity_poly.entity_id
_entity_poly.type
_entity_poly.pdbx_seq_one_letter_code
_entity_poly.pdbx_strand_id
1 'polypeptide(L)'
;MNGADGRLVQTAVIGSRNSGRAIILPTDADELTRWRRRHPAYTYWCGTQLGGCGNELSDRLYRDKVCHFAHRAHTSCHRTATGATSADHLFIKEDLAAWAGRNRLKGRATSRDLGSGPGDAVDFRVGAARQHVRFQFSRLAHAEWHQARQRLSGESATLDWVFGPGAAQPETMEELYDEYGYLLRFRFETHGAVRRIRLRAEDPRRSTDWVPLDDCAMTPAGLRVPGVEPRRRSGTGPAAEAGAGRGAAPVRRSREEQVLALREALVSAARFRTRPTWEALARTAGDDLLGLSVPNRFGLLLAVEQSGGGEGSPLLSALIRTGEGDPPSYVGSVVTAVGCGAPATAAVLKRWCQREADRAFAVHGVQSRTAPPRLPLTVDGQIDAQQSAEPAQRETIVHVKGGLVRQSATRPKPNPEGLAGVPLLRDTEIRHSLRSARQRRGPRPRYAAALMTRAEEALTRLPEPQRTELVAEMATTRRWLDSRPDTPGRTPRQSRRAKRAADAQQTASAKQSARAKKTKQGKKAKNPLDGARPLPGVGDTQPTKRPK
;
A
#
# COMPACT_ATOMS: atom_id res chain seq x y z
N MET A 1 -23.79 -5.70 -5.60
CA MET A 1 -22.70 -5.68 -6.59
C MET A 1 -21.68 -6.73 -6.17
N ASN A 2 -21.59 -7.83 -6.93
CA ASN A 2 -20.70 -8.95 -6.63
C ASN A 2 -19.24 -8.49 -6.72
N GLY A 3 -18.53 -8.48 -5.60
CA GLY A 3 -17.09 -8.24 -5.59
C GLY A 3 -16.41 -9.27 -6.49
N ALA A 4 -15.69 -8.81 -7.50
CA ALA A 4 -14.97 -9.66 -8.43
C ALA A 4 -14.03 -10.60 -7.65
N ASP A 5 -14.21 -11.91 -7.80
CA ASP A 5 -13.29 -12.90 -7.25
C ASP A 5 -11.95 -12.79 -8.01
N GLY A 6 -11.00 -12.10 -7.40
CA GLY A 6 -9.66 -11.87 -7.97
C GLY A 6 -8.85 -13.15 -8.19
N ARG A 7 -9.33 -14.32 -7.77
CA ARG A 7 -8.69 -15.60 -8.07
C ARG A 7 -8.97 -16.08 -9.49
N LEU A 8 -10.04 -15.59 -10.12
CA LEU A 8 -10.48 -16.03 -11.43
C LEU A 8 -9.93 -15.12 -12.53
N VAL A 9 -9.54 -15.70 -13.67
CA VAL A 9 -9.05 -14.93 -14.82
C VAL A 9 -10.25 -14.27 -15.50
N GLN A 10 -10.34 -12.95 -15.39
CA GLN A 10 -11.43 -12.14 -15.92
C GLN A 10 -11.10 -11.49 -17.27
N THR A 11 -9.82 -11.44 -17.66
CA THR A 11 -9.40 -10.78 -18.90
C THR A 11 -8.56 -11.66 -19.81
N ALA A 12 -8.73 -11.45 -21.12
CA ALA A 12 -8.01 -12.12 -22.19
C ALA A 12 -7.70 -11.14 -23.33
N VAL A 13 -6.98 -11.60 -24.35
CA VAL A 13 -6.86 -10.91 -25.64
C VAL A 13 -7.53 -11.73 -26.75
N ILE A 14 -8.13 -11.03 -27.72
CA ILE A 14 -8.87 -11.66 -28.82
C ILE A 14 -7.95 -11.93 -30.01
N GLY A 15 -8.09 -13.12 -30.62
CA GLY A 15 -7.51 -13.50 -31.91
C GLY A 15 -6.14 -14.17 -31.82
N SER A 16 -5.19 -13.62 -31.07
CA SER A 16 -3.87 -14.24 -30.91
C SER A 16 -3.18 -13.86 -29.61
N ARG A 17 -2.20 -14.66 -29.19
CA ARG A 17 -1.39 -14.42 -27.96
C ARG A 17 -0.68 -13.06 -27.90
N ASN A 18 -0.43 -12.43 -29.04
CA ASN A 18 0.27 -11.15 -29.16
C ASN A 18 -0.67 -9.96 -29.43
N SER A 19 -1.98 -10.23 -29.51
CA SER A 19 -2.99 -9.21 -29.77
C SER A 19 -3.01 -8.13 -28.68
N GLY A 20 -3.24 -6.88 -29.10
CA GLY A 20 -3.49 -5.76 -28.19
C GLY A 20 -4.97 -5.56 -27.85
N ARG A 21 -5.88 -6.35 -28.43
CA ARG A 21 -7.33 -6.23 -28.26
C ARG A 21 -7.78 -6.99 -27.02
N ALA A 22 -7.87 -6.30 -25.90
CA ALA A 22 -8.28 -6.86 -24.62
C ALA A 22 -9.80 -7.04 -24.50
N ILE A 23 -10.20 -7.93 -23.61
CA ILE A 23 -11.61 -8.17 -23.27
C ILE A 23 -11.75 -8.52 -21.78
N ILE A 24 -12.82 -8.05 -21.14
CA ILE A 24 -13.35 -8.62 -19.90
C ILE A 24 -14.42 -9.63 -20.26
N LEU A 25 -14.35 -10.84 -19.72
CA LEU A 25 -15.44 -11.79 -19.89
C LEU A 25 -16.70 -11.29 -19.15
N PRO A 26 -17.87 -11.26 -19.81
CA PRO A 26 -19.12 -11.04 -19.09
C PRO A 26 -19.26 -12.05 -17.94
N THR A 27 -19.51 -11.54 -16.73
CA THR A 27 -19.59 -12.37 -15.52
C THR A 27 -20.91 -13.11 -15.39
N ASP A 28 -21.96 -12.57 -16.02
CA ASP A 28 -23.30 -13.14 -16.06
C ASP A 28 -23.46 -14.15 -17.22
N ALA A 29 -24.22 -15.22 -16.96
CA ALA A 29 -24.39 -16.33 -17.90
C ALA A 29 -25.15 -15.92 -19.17
N ASP A 30 -26.19 -15.10 -19.03
CA ASP A 30 -27.02 -14.68 -20.15
C ASP A 30 -26.28 -13.64 -20.99
N GLU A 31 -25.53 -12.74 -20.35
CA GLU A 31 -24.61 -11.83 -21.04
C GLU A 31 -23.53 -12.58 -21.83
N LEU A 32 -22.89 -13.58 -21.22
CA LEU A 32 -21.89 -14.39 -21.91
C LEU A 32 -22.51 -15.18 -23.08
N THR A 33 -23.72 -15.71 -22.90
CA THR A 33 -24.43 -16.42 -23.98
C THR A 33 -24.76 -15.47 -25.14
N ARG A 34 -25.23 -14.24 -24.85
CA ARG A 34 -25.42 -13.21 -25.88
C ARG A 34 -24.11 -12.81 -26.54
N TRP A 35 -23.02 -12.73 -25.78
CA TRP A 35 -21.68 -12.43 -26.29
C TRP A 35 -21.18 -13.49 -27.28
N ARG A 36 -21.28 -14.78 -26.93
CA ARG A 36 -20.93 -15.91 -27.82
C ARG A 36 -21.69 -15.86 -29.14
N ARG A 37 -23.00 -15.60 -29.08
CA ARG A 37 -23.84 -15.49 -30.29
C ARG A 37 -23.41 -14.33 -31.20
N ARG A 38 -23.05 -13.18 -30.62
CA ARG A 38 -22.56 -12.02 -31.38
C ARG A 38 -21.14 -12.20 -31.93
N HIS A 39 -20.33 -13.05 -31.30
CA HIS A 39 -18.92 -13.22 -31.62
C HIS A 39 -18.53 -14.70 -31.74
N PRO A 40 -19.13 -15.45 -32.69
CA PRO A 40 -18.93 -16.89 -32.80
C PRO A 40 -17.49 -17.30 -33.17
N ALA A 41 -16.74 -16.40 -33.82
CA ALA A 41 -15.37 -16.65 -34.29
C ALA A 41 -14.27 -16.13 -33.34
N TYR A 42 -14.62 -15.57 -32.18
CA TYR A 42 -13.60 -15.03 -31.26
C TYR A 42 -12.87 -16.15 -30.52
N THR A 43 -11.55 -16.20 -30.69
CA THR A 43 -10.64 -17.00 -29.85
C THR A 43 -10.04 -16.12 -28.75
N TYR A 44 -9.92 -16.66 -27.55
CA TYR A 44 -9.40 -15.95 -26.38
C TYR A 44 -8.03 -16.48 -26.00
N TRP A 45 -7.11 -15.58 -25.62
CA TRP A 45 -5.74 -15.94 -25.31
C TRP A 45 -5.28 -15.30 -24.00
N CYS A 46 -4.48 -16.04 -23.24
CA CYS A 46 -3.76 -15.51 -22.09
C CYS A 46 -2.59 -14.66 -22.58
N GLY A 47 -2.91 -13.46 -23.08
CA GLY A 47 -2.00 -12.64 -23.88
C GLY A 47 -0.66 -12.33 -23.21
N THR A 48 0.41 -12.30 -24.00
CA THR A 48 1.77 -11.97 -23.52
C THR A 48 1.85 -10.52 -23.05
N GLN A 49 1.11 -9.61 -23.70
CA GLN A 49 1.01 -8.21 -23.26
C GLN A 49 0.26 -8.05 -21.92
N LEU A 50 -0.48 -9.07 -21.44
CA LEU A 50 -1.10 -9.10 -20.12
C LEU A 50 -0.17 -9.70 -19.04
N GLY A 51 1.07 -10.05 -19.40
CA GLY A 51 1.94 -10.89 -18.55
C GLY A 51 1.48 -12.35 -18.49
N GLY A 52 0.69 -12.78 -19.46
CA GLY A 52 0.18 -14.14 -19.60
C GLY A 52 1.16 -15.09 -20.28
N CYS A 53 0.86 -16.40 -20.20
CA CYS A 53 1.70 -17.47 -20.77
C CYS A 53 1.57 -17.61 -22.30
N GLY A 54 0.61 -16.94 -22.93
CA GLY A 54 0.37 -17.01 -24.37
C GLY A 54 -0.50 -18.19 -24.83
N ASN A 55 -1.00 -19.03 -23.93
CA ASN A 55 -1.88 -20.15 -24.29
C ASN A 55 -3.33 -19.73 -24.50
N GLU A 56 -4.06 -20.50 -25.30
CA GLU A 56 -5.48 -20.28 -25.55
C GLU A 56 -6.31 -20.51 -24.29
N LEU A 57 -7.34 -19.68 -24.12
CA LEU A 57 -8.29 -19.71 -23.03
C LEU A 57 -9.65 -20.19 -23.54
N SER A 58 -10.30 -21.03 -22.73
CA SER A 58 -11.73 -21.28 -22.79
C SER A 58 -12.48 -20.31 -21.89
N ASP A 59 -13.60 -19.78 -22.34
CA ASP A 59 -14.56 -19.09 -21.49
C ASP A 59 -15.49 -20.12 -20.81
N ARG A 60 -15.58 -20.05 -19.49
CA ARG A 60 -16.39 -20.97 -18.69
C ARG A 60 -17.73 -20.31 -18.37
N LEU A 61 -18.78 -20.86 -18.97
CA LEU A 61 -20.16 -20.49 -18.70
C LEU A 61 -20.65 -21.22 -17.45
N TYR A 62 -21.00 -20.47 -16.42
CA TYR A 62 -21.61 -20.97 -15.19
C TYR A 62 -22.90 -20.19 -14.92
N ARG A 63 -23.93 -20.88 -14.41
CA ARG A 63 -25.20 -20.24 -14.00
C ARG A 63 -25.27 -20.01 -12.49
N ASP A 64 -24.48 -20.77 -11.74
CA ASP A 64 -24.39 -20.78 -10.28
C ASP A 64 -23.17 -20.02 -9.75
N LYS A 65 -22.23 -19.66 -10.63
CA LYS A 65 -20.95 -19.00 -10.31
C LYS A 65 -20.60 -17.95 -11.34
N VAL A 66 -19.62 -17.12 -11.01
CA VAL A 66 -19.08 -16.10 -11.91
C VAL A 66 -18.41 -16.77 -13.11
N CYS A 67 -18.86 -16.39 -14.31
CA CYS A 67 -18.21 -16.79 -15.56
C CYS A 67 -16.77 -16.24 -15.60
N HIS A 68 -15.83 -17.03 -16.07
CA HIS A 68 -14.41 -16.65 -16.12
C HIS A 68 -13.67 -17.39 -17.24
N PHE A 69 -12.50 -16.87 -17.61
CA PHE A 69 -11.58 -17.58 -18.49
C PHE A 69 -10.81 -18.67 -17.74
N ALA A 70 -10.54 -19.76 -18.43
CA ALA A 70 -9.71 -20.86 -17.94
C ALA A 70 -8.77 -21.35 -19.05
N HIS A 71 -7.56 -21.74 -18.69
CA HIS A 71 -6.63 -22.36 -19.64
C HIS A 71 -7.17 -23.72 -20.12
N ARG A 72 -6.97 -24.02 -21.41
CA ARG A 72 -7.19 -25.36 -21.96
C ARG A 72 -5.93 -26.19 -21.61
N ALA A 73 -6.07 -27.20 -20.73
CA ALA A 73 -5.01 -28.08 -20.18
C ALA A 73 -4.03 -27.48 -19.13
N HIS A 74 -3.27 -28.36 -18.45
CA HIS A 74 -2.36 -28.11 -17.31
C HIS A 74 -1.17 -27.18 -17.64
N THR A 75 -1.47 -25.93 -17.94
CA THR A 75 -0.46 -24.90 -18.17
C THR A 75 -0.05 -24.27 -16.84
N SER A 76 1.24 -24.29 -16.53
CA SER A 76 1.80 -23.43 -15.48
C SER A 76 1.78 -21.98 -15.96
N CYS A 77 0.84 -21.18 -15.47
CA CYS A 77 0.74 -19.76 -15.77
C CYS A 77 1.19 -18.94 -14.55
N HIS A 78 2.18 -18.08 -14.73
CA HIS A 78 2.71 -17.20 -13.67
C HIS A 78 2.06 -15.81 -13.66
N ARG A 79 0.97 -15.64 -14.42
CA ARG A 79 0.22 -14.39 -14.45
C ARG A 79 -0.38 -14.12 -13.06
N THR A 80 0.08 -13.03 -12.43
CA THR A 80 -0.35 -12.64 -11.09
C THR A 80 -1.57 -11.74 -11.08
N ALA A 81 -1.77 -10.93 -12.14
CA ALA A 81 -2.90 -10.02 -12.27
C ALA A 81 -4.00 -10.63 -13.15
N THR A 82 -5.09 -11.07 -12.52
CA THR A 82 -6.17 -11.85 -13.15
C THR A 82 -7.52 -11.13 -13.18
N GLY A 83 -7.70 -10.06 -12.41
CA GLY A 83 -8.94 -9.28 -12.38
C GLY A 83 -9.16 -8.38 -13.60
N ALA A 84 -10.33 -7.73 -13.65
CA ALA A 84 -10.72 -6.84 -14.76
C ALA A 84 -9.70 -5.72 -15.05
N THR A 85 -9.04 -5.19 -14.02
CA THR A 85 -8.06 -4.09 -14.14
C THR A 85 -6.73 -4.51 -14.75
N SER A 86 -6.45 -5.81 -14.84
CA SER A 86 -5.16 -6.33 -15.33
C SER A 86 -4.91 -6.08 -16.82
N ALA A 87 -5.93 -5.61 -17.55
CA ALA A 87 -5.86 -5.27 -18.97
C ALA A 87 -6.06 -3.77 -19.23
N ASP A 88 -6.09 -2.92 -18.19
CA ASP A 88 -6.39 -1.48 -18.33
C ASP A 88 -5.38 -0.77 -19.25
N HIS A 89 -4.11 -1.19 -19.23
CA HIS A 89 -3.06 -0.69 -20.13
C HIS A 89 -3.30 -1.05 -21.60
N LEU A 90 -4.05 -2.11 -21.90
CA LEU A 90 -4.46 -2.45 -23.27
C LEU A 90 -5.71 -1.68 -23.68
N PHE A 91 -6.69 -1.55 -22.80
CA PHE A 91 -7.89 -0.75 -23.05
C PHE A 91 -7.55 0.71 -23.34
N ILE A 92 -6.67 1.34 -22.55
CA ILE A 92 -6.23 2.72 -22.83
C ILE A 92 -5.49 2.85 -24.15
N LYS A 93 -4.68 1.84 -24.56
CA LYS A 93 -3.98 1.89 -25.85
C LYS A 93 -4.96 1.90 -27.01
N GLU A 94 -6.03 1.10 -26.91
CA GLU A 94 -7.11 1.08 -27.89
C GLU A 94 -7.88 2.41 -27.90
N ASP A 95 -8.24 2.93 -26.73
CA ASP A 95 -8.91 4.23 -26.60
C ASP A 95 -8.05 5.38 -27.17
N LEU A 96 -6.76 5.42 -26.86
CA LEU A 96 -5.81 6.42 -27.36
C LEU A 96 -5.60 6.31 -28.87
N ALA A 97 -5.53 5.10 -29.42
CA ALA A 97 -5.40 4.90 -30.86
C ALA A 97 -6.67 5.38 -31.59
N ALA A 98 -7.85 5.06 -31.07
CA ALA A 98 -9.11 5.52 -31.62
C ALA A 98 -9.27 7.05 -31.54
N TRP A 99 -8.94 7.63 -30.39
CA TRP A 99 -8.94 9.08 -30.17
C TRP A 99 -7.95 9.80 -31.09
N ALA A 100 -6.73 9.28 -31.25
CA ALA A 100 -5.74 9.82 -32.17
C ALA A 100 -6.23 9.79 -33.62
N GLY A 101 -6.84 8.68 -34.04
CA GLY A 101 -7.44 8.54 -35.38
C GLY A 101 -8.55 9.57 -35.64
N ARG A 102 -9.50 9.72 -34.70
CA ARG A 102 -10.59 10.70 -34.79
C ARG A 102 -10.08 12.14 -34.88
N ASN A 103 -9.04 12.46 -34.10
CA ASN A 103 -8.45 13.81 -34.04
C ASN A 103 -7.32 14.03 -35.05
N ARG A 104 -7.08 13.09 -35.98
CA ARG A 104 -6.00 13.16 -36.99
C ARG A 104 -4.61 13.40 -36.39
N LEU A 105 -4.39 12.90 -35.18
CA LEU A 105 -3.11 12.99 -34.47
C LEU A 105 -2.19 11.84 -34.91
N LYS A 106 -0.93 12.15 -35.21
CA LYS A 106 0.11 11.12 -35.39
C LYS A 106 0.60 10.61 -34.02
N GLY A 107 -0.30 9.95 -33.30
CA GLY A 107 -0.10 9.45 -31.95
C GLY A 107 0.33 7.98 -31.89
N ARG A 108 1.24 7.63 -30.97
CA ARG A 108 1.63 6.24 -30.68
C ARG A 108 1.56 5.97 -29.18
N ALA A 109 0.77 4.97 -28.78
CA ALA A 109 0.70 4.48 -27.41
C ALA A 109 1.61 3.26 -27.20
N THR A 110 2.43 3.28 -26.16
CA THR A 110 3.37 2.21 -25.80
C THR A 110 3.29 1.89 -24.32
N SER A 111 3.05 0.62 -23.98
CA SER A 111 3.10 0.16 -22.59
C SER A 111 4.54 0.14 -22.07
N ARG A 112 4.69 0.31 -20.76
CA ARG A 112 5.97 0.28 -20.06
C ARG A 112 5.89 -0.69 -18.90
N ASP A 113 6.94 -1.49 -18.78
CA ASP A 113 7.21 -2.30 -17.61
C ASP A 113 8.18 -1.53 -16.73
N LEU A 114 7.76 -1.24 -15.50
CA LEU A 114 8.54 -0.52 -14.48
C LEU A 114 8.92 -1.46 -13.33
N GLY A 115 8.85 -2.78 -13.55
CA GLY A 115 9.29 -3.83 -12.63
C GLY A 115 8.16 -4.64 -12.01
N SER A 116 6.89 -4.23 -12.15
CA SER A 116 5.74 -4.99 -11.66
C SER A 116 4.96 -5.70 -12.77
N GLY A 117 5.15 -5.30 -14.03
CA GLY A 117 4.62 -5.99 -15.20
C GLY A 117 4.41 -5.08 -16.41
N PRO A 118 3.93 -5.64 -17.54
CA PRO A 118 3.89 -4.95 -18.83
C PRO A 118 2.92 -3.75 -18.93
N GLY A 119 2.21 -3.42 -17.85
CA GLY A 119 1.17 -2.39 -17.80
C GLY A 119 1.37 -1.34 -16.71
N ASP A 120 2.60 -1.19 -16.19
CA ASP A 120 2.90 -0.25 -15.11
C ASP A 120 2.69 1.22 -15.51
N ALA A 121 2.97 1.54 -16.77
CA ALA A 121 2.61 2.82 -17.37
C ALA A 121 2.28 2.67 -18.86
N VAL A 122 1.58 3.66 -19.43
CA VAL A 122 1.41 3.81 -20.87
C VAL A 122 1.90 5.20 -21.29
N ASP A 123 2.86 5.23 -22.20
CA ASP A 123 3.35 6.45 -22.84
C ASP A 123 2.58 6.67 -24.14
N PHE A 124 1.95 7.84 -24.27
CA PHE A 124 1.35 8.30 -25.52
C PHE A 124 2.16 9.47 -26.07
N ARG A 125 2.73 9.28 -27.27
CA ARG A 125 3.54 10.30 -27.92
C ARG A 125 2.87 10.78 -29.20
N VAL A 126 2.75 12.09 -29.36
CA VAL A 126 2.21 12.73 -30.57
C VAL A 126 3.33 13.39 -31.36
N GLY A 127 3.41 13.05 -32.66
CA GLY A 127 4.45 13.51 -33.57
C GLY A 127 4.43 15.02 -33.87
N ALA A 128 5.49 15.49 -34.55
CA ALA A 128 5.86 16.88 -34.86
C ALA A 128 6.08 17.79 -33.63
N ALA A 129 5.11 17.86 -32.72
CA ALA A 129 5.18 18.68 -31.51
C ALA A 129 5.89 18.01 -30.32
N ARG A 130 6.43 16.78 -30.49
CA ARG A 130 7.13 16.00 -29.45
C ARG A 130 6.39 16.00 -28.10
N GLN A 131 5.07 15.81 -28.14
CA GLN A 131 4.23 15.86 -26.95
C GLN A 131 4.15 14.48 -26.34
N HIS A 132 4.28 14.41 -25.02
CA HIS A 132 4.27 13.17 -24.26
C HIS A 132 3.21 13.22 -23.17
N VAL A 133 2.31 12.25 -23.16
CA VAL A 133 1.41 12.00 -22.03
C VAL A 133 1.76 10.65 -21.41
N ARG A 134 2.03 10.63 -20.11
CA ARG A 134 2.29 9.39 -19.36
C ARG A 134 1.10 9.05 -18.47
N PHE A 135 0.47 7.91 -18.72
CA PHE A 135 -0.54 7.32 -17.87
C PHE A 135 0.12 6.33 -16.90
N GLN A 136 0.12 6.65 -15.62
CA GLN A 136 0.80 5.88 -14.58
C GLN A 136 -0.19 5.01 -13.82
N PHE A 137 -0.01 3.69 -13.88
CA PHE A 137 -0.87 2.70 -13.23
C PHE A 137 -0.27 2.22 -11.90
N SER A 138 1.01 1.86 -11.92
CA SER A 138 1.71 1.39 -10.73
C SER A 138 2.10 2.56 -9.82
N ARG A 139 2.16 2.27 -8.52
CA ARG A 139 2.67 3.24 -7.55
C ARG A 139 4.14 3.51 -7.83
N LEU A 140 4.48 4.78 -7.98
CA LEU A 140 5.85 5.22 -8.26
C LEU A 140 6.36 6.04 -7.07
N ALA A 141 7.56 5.76 -6.57
CA ALA A 141 8.13 6.57 -5.49
C ALA A 141 8.42 7.99 -6.00
N HIS A 142 8.32 9.00 -5.12
CA HIS A 142 8.51 10.40 -5.51
C HIS A 142 9.88 10.65 -6.18
N ALA A 143 10.95 10.08 -5.64
CA ALA A 143 12.30 10.18 -6.23
C ALA A 143 12.38 9.55 -7.63
N GLU A 144 11.77 8.38 -7.84
CA GLU A 144 11.74 7.69 -9.14
C GLU A 144 10.89 8.48 -10.15
N TRP A 145 9.78 9.05 -9.70
CA TRP A 145 8.94 9.93 -10.50
C TRP A 145 9.71 11.17 -10.94
N HIS A 146 10.41 11.85 -10.03
CA HIS A 146 11.18 13.04 -10.33
C HIS A 146 12.30 12.75 -11.35
N GLN A 147 13.04 11.64 -11.18
CA GLN A 147 14.05 11.19 -12.16
C GLN A 147 13.44 10.89 -13.53
N ALA A 148 12.32 10.16 -13.57
CA ALA A 148 11.63 9.84 -14.81
C ALA A 148 11.07 11.11 -15.48
N ARG A 149 10.55 12.05 -14.70
CA ARG A 149 10.05 13.36 -15.15
C ARG A 149 11.16 14.18 -15.79
N GLN A 150 12.30 14.35 -15.13
CA GLN A 150 13.46 15.06 -15.68
C GLN A 150 13.91 14.48 -17.03
N ARG A 151 14.05 13.15 -17.11
CA ARG A 151 14.45 12.46 -18.34
C ARG A 151 13.45 12.70 -19.47
N LEU A 152 12.15 12.50 -19.21
CA LEU A 152 11.10 12.64 -20.23
C LEU A 152 10.88 14.08 -20.68
N SER A 153 11.04 15.06 -19.78
CA SER A 153 11.00 16.48 -20.11
C SER A 153 12.15 16.89 -21.03
N GLY A 154 13.33 16.26 -20.95
CA GLY A 154 14.41 16.49 -21.91
C GLY A 154 14.13 15.90 -23.31
N GLU A 155 13.29 14.88 -23.38
CA GLU A 155 12.93 14.18 -24.62
C GLU A 155 11.68 14.78 -25.33
N SER A 156 10.92 15.66 -24.66
CA SER A 156 9.58 16.07 -25.07
C SER A 156 9.37 17.57 -24.94
N ALA A 157 8.63 18.20 -25.86
CA ALA A 157 8.30 19.63 -25.75
C ALA A 157 7.26 19.89 -24.65
N THR A 158 6.32 18.94 -24.48
CA THR A 158 5.37 18.93 -23.38
C THR A 158 5.35 17.55 -22.74
N LEU A 159 5.20 17.52 -21.42
CA LEU A 159 5.03 16.30 -20.64
C LEU A 159 3.84 16.49 -19.70
N ASP A 160 2.78 15.74 -19.95
CA ASP A 160 1.64 15.65 -19.03
C ASP A 160 1.65 14.29 -18.34
N TRP A 161 1.45 14.29 -17.02
CA TRP A 161 1.40 13.07 -16.23
C TRP A 161 -0.02 12.85 -15.71
N VAL A 162 -0.59 11.69 -16.03
CA VAL A 162 -1.96 11.31 -15.65
C VAL A 162 -1.90 10.10 -14.73
N PHE A 163 -2.41 10.23 -13.50
CA PHE A 163 -2.27 9.21 -12.48
C PHE A 163 -3.53 8.36 -12.32
N GLY A 164 -3.33 7.06 -12.27
CA GLY A 164 -4.35 6.10 -11.85
C GLY A 164 -4.61 6.16 -10.34
N PRO A 165 -5.63 5.44 -9.85
CA PRO A 165 -5.94 5.39 -8.43
C PRO A 165 -4.76 4.86 -7.61
N GLY A 166 -4.27 5.67 -6.66
CA GLY A 166 -3.16 5.30 -5.77
C GLY A 166 -1.77 5.25 -6.42
N ALA A 167 -1.61 5.74 -7.65
CA ALA A 167 -0.35 5.68 -8.39
C ALA A 167 0.64 6.79 -8.00
N ALA A 168 0.14 7.99 -7.67
CA ALA A 168 0.96 9.09 -7.16
C ALA A 168 1.16 9.00 -5.65
N GLN A 169 2.36 9.36 -5.19
CA GLN A 169 2.66 9.60 -3.77
C GLN A 169 2.22 11.02 -3.37
N PRO A 170 1.91 11.26 -2.09
CA PRO A 170 1.51 12.59 -1.61
C PRO A 170 2.48 13.71 -2.03
N GLU A 171 3.78 13.48 -1.92
CA GLU A 171 4.83 14.46 -2.25
C GLU A 171 4.81 14.82 -3.75
N THR A 172 4.53 13.84 -4.61
CA THR A 172 4.34 14.07 -6.06
C THR A 172 3.05 14.84 -6.35
N MET A 173 1.98 14.59 -5.59
CA MET A 173 0.73 15.34 -5.75
C MET A 173 0.93 16.81 -5.36
N GLU A 174 1.60 17.05 -4.22
CA GLU A 174 1.93 18.38 -3.72
C GLU A 174 2.75 19.18 -4.74
N GLU A 175 3.84 18.60 -5.27
CA GLU A 175 4.66 19.27 -6.29
C GLU A 175 3.85 19.64 -7.55
N LEU A 176 2.96 18.75 -8.01
CA LEU A 176 2.12 19.02 -9.18
C LEU A 176 1.05 20.09 -8.90
N TYR A 177 0.48 20.10 -7.70
CA TYR A 177 -0.46 21.15 -7.29
C TYR A 177 0.21 22.51 -7.20
N ASP A 178 1.42 22.59 -6.64
CA ASP A 178 2.17 23.83 -6.53
C ASP A 178 2.54 24.38 -7.92
N GLU A 179 2.97 23.50 -8.82
CA GLU A 179 3.46 23.89 -10.14
C GLU A 179 2.34 24.19 -11.14
N TYR A 180 1.32 23.32 -11.22
CA TYR A 180 0.28 23.40 -12.25
C TYR A 180 -1.07 23.88 -11.71
N GLY A 181 -1.25 23.91 -10.40
CA GLY A 181 -2.54 24.15 -9.76
C GLY A 181 -3.49 22.95 -9.81
N TYR A 182 -3.11 21.86 -10.47
CA TYR A 182 -3.90 20.63 -10.58
C TYR A 182 -3.01 19.44 -10.94
N LEU A 183 -3.52 18.23 -10.77
CA LEU A 183 -2.97 17.02 -11.37
C LEU A 183 -4.03 16.32 -12.22
N LEU A 184 -3.60 15.59 -13.24
CA LEU A 184 -4.50 14.81 -14.07
C LEU A 184 -4.68 13.40 -13.48
N ARG A 185 -5.93 12.95 -13.39
CA ARG A 185 -6.31 11.61 -12.95
C ARG A 185 -6.99 10.86 -14.08
N PHE A 186 -6.86 9.54 -14.05
CA PHE A 186 -7.73 8.67 -14.82
C PHE A 186 -8.41 7.61 -13.95
N ARG A 187 -9.57 7.14 -14.42
CA ARG A 187 -10.22 5.92 -13.97
C ARG A 187 -10.80 5.17 -15.15
N PHE A 188 -11.26 3.94 -14.93
CA PHE A 188 -11.94 3.15 -15.93
C PHE A 188 -13.37 2.84 -15.53
N GLU A 189 -14.26 2.92 -16.52
CA GLU A 189 -15.65 2.47 -16.42
C GLU A 189 -15.82 1.22 -17.28
N THR A 190 -16.45 0.18 -16.73
CA THR A 190 -16.74 -1.05 -17.47
C THR A 190 -18.03 -0.88 -18.27
N HIS A 191 -17.95 -1.12 -19.58
CA HIS A 191 -19.09 -1.16 -20.48
C HIS A 191 -19.15 -2.53 -21.17
N GLY A 192 -19.92 -3.44 -20.59
CA GLY A 192 -19.96 -4.84 -21.02
C GLY A 192 -18.57 -5.48 -20.98
N ALA A 193 -18.07 -5.89 -22.13
CA ALA A 193 -16.80 -6.60 -22.25
C ALA A 193 -15.56 -5.70 -22.41
N VAL A 194 -15.74 -4.38 -22.41
CA VAL A 194 -14.65 -3.40 -22.57
C VAL A 194 -14.59 -2.43 -21.39
N ARG A 195 -13.45 -1.77 -21.21
CA ARG A 195 -13.29 -0.68 -20.24
C ARG A 195 -12.95 0.59 -21.01
N ARG A 196 -13.56 1.71 -20.60
CA ARG A 196 -13.31 3.03 -21.18
C ARG A 196 -12.66 3.95 -20.16
N ILE A 197 -11.65 4.68 -20.60
CA ILE A 197 -10.98 5.66 -19.75
C ILE A 197 -11.85 6.91 -19.53
N ARG A 198 -11.85 7.40 -18.30
CA ARG A 198 -12.32 8.73 -17.94
C ARG A 198 -11.19 9.54 -17.35
N LEU A 199 -11.15 10.82 -17.66
CA LEU A 199 -10.16 11.77 -17.21
C LEU A 199 -10.80 12.84 -16.34
N ARG A 200 -10.02 13.38 -15.42
CA ARG A 200 -10.34 14.63 -14.73
C ARG A 200 -9.05 15.35 -14.35
N ALA A 201 -9.14 16.65 -14.17
CA ALA A 201 -8.20 17.38 -13.33
C ALA A 201 -8.73 17.47 -11.90
N GLU A 202 -7.81 17.30 -10.96
CA GLU A 202 -8.02 17.41 -9.53
C GLU A 202 -7.10 18.52 -9.01
N ASP A 203 -7.64 19.49 -8.31
CA ASP A 203 -6.90 20.44 -7.49
C ASP A 203 -7.24 20.22 -6.01
N PRO A 204 -6.49 20.79 -5.05
CA PRO A 204 -6.73 20.55 -3.62
C PRO A 204 -8.12 20.92 -3.11
N ARG A 205 -8.84 21.82 -3.80
CA ARG A 205 -10.15 22.37 -3.39
C ARG A 205 -11.30 21.90 -4.27
N ARG A 206 -11.03 21.58 -5.54
CA ARG A 206 -12.03 21.26 -6.54
C ARG A 206 -11.55 20.15 -7.45
N SER A 207 -12.48 19.31 -7.87
CA SER A 207 -12.26 18.37 -8.97
C SER A 207 -13.20 18.72 -10.11
N THR A 208 -12.69 18.60 -11.34
CA THR A 208 -13.56 18.57 -12.52
C THR A 208 -14.35 17.27 -12.58
N ASP A 209 -15.42 17.28 -13.36
CA ASP A 209 -16.19 16.07 -13.64
C ASP A 209 -15.34 15.04 -14.40
N TRP A 210 -15.70 13.78 -14.23
CA TRP A 210 -15.09 12.69 -15.00
C TRP A 210 -15.60 12.72 -16.44
N VAL A 211 -14.73 13.12 -17.36
CA VAL A 211 -15.05 13.23 -18.80
C VAL A 211 -14.48 12.05 -19.59
N PRO A 212 -15.12 11.63 -20.71
CA PRO A 212 -14.50 10.71 -21.65
C PRO A 212 -13.24 11.33 -22.29
N LEU A 213 -12.35 10.49 -22.79
CA LEU A 213 -11.17 10.94 -23.56
C LEU A 213 -11.55 11.78 -24.78
N ASP A 214 -12.71 11.52 -25.40
CA ASP A 214 -13.18 12.26 -26.58
C ASP A 214 -13.53 13.73 -26.30
N ASP A 215 -13.82 14.09 -25.04
CA ASP A 215 -14.05 15.49 -24.65
C ASP A 215 -12.73 16.21 -24.32
N CYS A 216 -11.61 15.48 -24.27
CA CYS A 216 -10.29 16.04 -24.04
C CYS A 216 -9.63 16.44 -25.36
N ALA A 217 -8.78 17.47 -25.32
CA ALA A 217 -8.07 17.97 -26.49
C ALA A 217 -6.55 17.81 -26.32
N MET A 218 -5.86 17.40 -27.39
CA MET A 218 -4.41 17.58 -27.48
C MET A 218 -4.13 18.97 -28.05
N THR A 219 -3.60 19.87 -27.23
CA THR A 219 -3.21 21.24 -27.64
C THR A 219 -1.70 21.34 -27.71
N PRO A 220 -1.08 22.33 -28.37
CA PRO A 220 0.38 22.52 -28.36
C PRO A 220 1.00 22.62 -26.96
N ALA A 221 0.21 23.03 -25.96
CA ALA A 221 0.64 23.15 -24.57
C ALA A 221 0.41 21.87 -23.73
N GLY A 222 -0.03 20.77 -24.37
CA GLY A 222 -0.29 19.47 -23.74
C GLY A 222 -1.76 19.03 -23.80
N LEU A 223 -2.04 17.95 -23.10
CA LEU A 223 -3.38 17.40 -22.89
C LEU A 223 -4.22 18.39 -22.09
N ARG A 224 -5.44 18.64 -22.55
CA ARG A 224 -6.42 19.51 -21.89
C ARG A 224 -7.69 18.74 -21.57
N VAL A 225 -8.07 18.85 -20.30
CA VAL A 225 -9.35 18.38 -19.77
C VAL A 225 -10.28 19.59 -19.66
N PRO A 226 -11.55 19.50 -20.11
CA PRO A 226 -12.51 20.58 -19.97
C PRO A 226 -12.68 21.07 -18.53
N GLY A 227 -12.95 22.36 -18.35
CA GLY A 227 -13.19 22.97 -17.04
C GLY A 227 -11.93 23.31 -16.24
N VAL A 228 -10.75 23.23 -16.87
CA VAL A 228 -9.46 23.59 -16.25
C VAL A 228 -8.90 24.84 -16.92
N GLU A 229 -8.80 25.91 -16.16
CA GLU A 229 -8.03 27.09 -16.59
C GLU A 229 -6.53 26.83 -16.31
N PRO A 230 -5.66 26.92 -17.32
CA PRO A 230 -4.22 26.80 -17.08
C PRO A 230 -3.75 27.92 -16.16
N ARG A 231 -3.16 27.57 -15.00
CA ARG A 231 -2.34 28.54 -14.27
C ARG A 231 -1.11 28.81 -15.14
N ARG A 232 -0.87 30.08 -15.49
CA ARG A 232 0.27 30.48 -16.35
C ARG A 232 1.56 29.86 -15.80
N ARG A 233 2.33 29.21 -16.69
CA ARG A 233 3.75 28.98 -16.44
C ARG A 233 4.42 30.35 -16.29
N SER A 234 4.94 30.65 -15.10
CA SER A 234 6.18 31.44 -15.01
C SER A 234 7.28 30.53 -15.52
N GLY A 235 7.49 30.55 -16.84
CA GLY A 235 8.51 29.74 -17.48
C GLY A 235 9.89 30.10 -16.91
N THR A 236 10.62 29.10 -16.45
CA THR A 236 12.06 29.16 -16.23
C THR A 236 12.75 29.34 -17.59
N GLY A 237 12.90 30.59 -18.02
CA GLY A 237 13.95 31.04 -18.94
C GLY A 237 15.08 31.68 -18.13
N PRO A 238 16.35 31.57 -18.54
CA PRO A 238 17.48 31.92 -17.69
C PRO A 238 17.66 33.44 -17.56
N ALA A 239 17.89 33.87 -16.31
CA ALA A 239 18.49 35.13 -15.84
C ALA A 239 18.07 36.45 -16.53
N ALA A 240 17.35 37.31 -15.82
CA ALA A 240 17.96 38.46 -15.15
C ALA A 240 16.91 39.33 -14.42
N GLU A 241 17.39 39.92 -13.33
CA GLU A 241 16.89 41.10 -12.61
C GLU A 241 15.83 40.96 -11.52
N ALA A 242 16.23 41.55 -10.39
CA ALA A 242 15.62 41.61 -9.09
C ALA A 242 14.31 42.40 -9.08
N GLY A 243 13.41 41.99 -8.18
CA GLY A 243 12.24 42.78 -7.81
C GLY A 243 11.56 42.16 -6.61
N ALA A 244 11.87 42.69 -5.42
CA ALA A 244 11.27 42.31 -4.15
C ALA A 244 9.73 42.39 -4.19
N GLY A 245 9.06 41.38 -3.63
CA GLY A 245 7.59 41.33 -3.55
C GLY A 245 7.11 40.51 -2.35
N ARG A 246 7.14 41.17 -1.19
CA ARG A 246 6.47 40.89 0.11
C ARG A 246 5.58 39.65 0.22
N GLY A 247 5.93 38.79 1.18
CA GLY A 247 5.04 37.73 1.68
C GLY A 247 3.78 38.30 2.35
N ALA A 248 2.63 37.82 1.90
CA ALA A 248 1.37 37.98 2.60
C ALA A 248 1.31 36.92 3.72
N ALA A 249 1.22 37.36 4.98
CA ALA A 249 1.00 36.45 6.11
C ALA A 249 -0.39 35.78 5.99
N PRO A 250 -0.52 34.50 6.38
CA PRO A 250 -1.81 33.79 6.34
C PRO A 250 -2.78 34.42 7.33
N VAL A 251 -3.97 34.79 6.85
CA VAL A 251 -5.09 35.27 7.67
C VAL A 251 -5.47 34.18 8.69
N ARG A 252 -5.40 34.49 10.00
CA ARG A 252 -5.83 33.58 11.06
C ARG A 252 -7.36 33.56 11.12
N ARG A 253 -7.96 32.37 10.98
CA ARG A 253 -9.40 32.16 11.11
C ARG A 253 -9.87 32.34 12.55
N SER A 254 -11.16 32.62 12.73
CA SER A 254 -11.77 32.66 14.05
C SER A 254 -11.78 31.25 14.68
N ARG A 255 -11.92 31.17 16.00
CA ARG A 255 -11.97 29.88 16.71
C ARG A 255 -13.15 29.03 16.24
N GLU A 256 -14.29 29.66 15.94
CA GLU A 256 -15.50 28.99 15.48
C GLU A 256 -15.32 28.41 14.07
N GLU A 257 -14.68 29.17 13.17
CA GLU A 257 -14.32 28.71 11.83
C GLU A 257 -13.34 27.53 11.88
N GLN A 258 -12.36 27.56 12.79
CA GLN A 258 -11.45 26.44 13.03
C GLN A 258 -12.18 25.18 13.48
N VAL A 259 -13.15 25.31 14.39
CA VAL A 259 -13.96 24.18 14.87
C VAL A 259 -14.79 23.59 13.74
N LEU A 260 -15.46 24.43 12.95
CA LEU A 260 -16.26 23.98 11.81
C LEU A 260 -15.40 23.25 10.77
N ALA A 261 -14.28 23.86 10.35
CA ALA A 261 -13.38 23.27 9.37
C ALA A 261 -12.76 21.95 9.86
N LEU A 262 -12.37 21.88 11.13
CA LEU A 262 -11.82 20.66 11.73
C LEU A 262 -12.88 19.56 11.80
N ARG A 263 -14.12 19.89 12.15
CA ARG A 263 -15.24 18.95 12.16
C ARG A 263 -15.53 18.40 10.77
N GLU A 264 -15.61 19.27 9.76
CA GLU A 264 -15.82 18.85 8.36
C GLU A 264 -14.70 17.94 7.85
N ALA A 265 -13.44 18.25 8.18
CA ALA A 265 -12.30 17.41 7.87
C ALA A 265 -12.38 16.02 8.53
N LEU A 266 -12.79 15.95 9.80
CA LEU A 266 -12.96 14.68 10.51
C LEU A 266 -14.14 13.86 9.96
N VAL A 267 -15.26 14.51 9.61
CA VAL A 267 -16.41 13.86 8.95
C VAL A 267 -16.02 13.34 7.58
N SER A 268 -15.26 14.12 6.80
CA SER A 268 -14.70 13.69 5.51
C SER A 268 -13.77 12.49 5.69
N ALA A 269 -12.88 12.53 6.68
CA ALA A 269 -12.01 11.41 7.02
C ALA A 269 -12.81 10.14 7.39
N ALA A 270 -13.91 10.30 8.12
CA ALA A 270 -14.82 9.21 8.45
C ALA A 270 -15.52 8.63 7.20
N ARG A 271 -15.94 9.50 6.28
CA ARG A 271 -16.56 9.12 4.99
C ARG A 271 -15.64 8.25 4.14
N PHE A 272 -14.35 8.57 4.12
CA PHE A 272 -13.31 7.81 3.41
C PHE A 272 -12.66 6.70 4.24
N ARG A 273 -13.14 6.47 5.47
CA ARG A 273 -12.61 5.45 6.40
C ARG A 273 -11.11 5.60 6.67
N THR A 274 -10.66 6.84 6.75
CA THR A 274 -9.26 7.21 7.06
C THR A 274 -9.13 7.64 8.52
N ARG A 275 -7.90 7.55 9.04
CA ARG A 275 -7.53 7.98 10.40
C ARG A 275 -6.38 8.98 10.32
N PRO A 276 -6.68 10.28 10.20
CA PRO A 276 -5.70 11.30 9.83
C PRO A 276 -4.79 11.69 11.01
N THR A 277 -3.61 12.22 10.70
CA THR A 277 -2.78 12.94 11.68
C THR A 277 -3.18 14.41 11.77
N TRP A 278 -2.65 15.15 12.75
CA TRP A 278 -2.88 16.60 12.83
C TRP A 278 -2.36 17.34 11.60
N GLU A 279 -1.25 16.88 11.03
CA GLU A 279 -0.71 17.43 9.80
C GLU A 279 -1.63 17.17 8.61
N ALA A 280 -2.32 16.03 8.58
CA ALA A 280 -3.31 15.73 7.54
C ALA A 280 -4.60 16.55 7.73
N LEU A 281 -5.05 16.73 8.97
CA LEU A 281 -6.21 17.57 9.28
C LEU A 281 -5.97 19.04 8.97
N ALA A 282 -4.78 19.57 9.28
CA ALA A 282 -4.43 20.94 8.94
C ALA A 282 -4.41 21.18 7.43
N ARG A 283 -3.94 20.21 6.62
CA ARG A 283 -4.03 20.33 5.15
C ARG A 283 -5.47 20.43 4.63
N THR A 284 -6.42 19.79 5.31
CA THR A 284 -7.85 19.83 4.91
C THR A 284 -8.64 20.97 5.54
N ALA A 285 -8.32 21.35 6.78
CA ALA A 285 -9.09 22.31 7.58
C ALA A 285 -8.39 23.68 7.70
N GLY A 286 -7.10 23.80 7.36
CA GLY A 286 -6.29 25.01 7.49
C GLY A 286 -4.91 24.82 8.10
N ASP A 287 -3.90 25.45 7.50
CA ASP A 287 -2.52 25.43 8.02
C ASP A 287 -2.37 26.16 9.36
N ASP A 288 -3.33 27.00 9.74
CA ASP A 288 -3.41 27.64 11.05
C ASP A 288 -3.55 26.64 12.21
N LEU A 289 -3.87 25.37 11.91
CA LEU A 289 -3.94 24.27 12.87
C LEU A 289 -2.56 23.61 13.16
N LEU A 290 -1.56 23.75 12.28
CA LEU A 290 -0.25 23.08 12.44
C LEU A 290 0.51 23.61 13.67
N GLY A 291 0.46 24.92 13.90
CA GLY A 291 1.17 25.62 14.98
C GLY A 291 0.48 25.59 16.34
N LEU A 292 -0.62 24.84 16.50
CA LEU A 292 -1.36 24.80 17.75
C LEU A 292 -0.64 23.98 18.81
N SER A 293 -0.53 24.55 20.02
CA SER A 293 -0.10 23.85 21.23
C SER A 293 -1.05 22.71 21.59
N VAL A 294 -0.58 21.72 22.35
CA VAL A 294 -1.40 20.59 22.82
C VAL A 294 -2.68 21.05 23.55
N PRO A 295 -2.66 22.05 24.46
CA PRO A 295 -3.87 22.59 25.07
C PRO A 295 -4.86 23.18 24.05
N ASN A 296 -4.36 23.87 23.03
CA ASN A 296 -5.20 24.46 21.99
C ASN A 296 -5.84 23.39 21.09
N ARG A 297 -5.10 22.32 20.78
CA ARG A 297 -5.60 21.12 20.07
C ARG A 297 -6.68 20.41 20.88
N PHE A 298 -6.44 20.21 22.18
CA PHE A 298 -7.44 19.67 23.11
C PHE A 298 -8.72 20.51 23.11
N GLY A 299 -8.61 21.83 23.30
CA GLY A 299 -9.77 22.72 23.33
C GLY A 299 -10.53 22.78 21.99
N LEU A 300 -9.84 22.60 20.85
CA LEU A 300 -10.52 22.52 19.55
C LEU A 300 -11.31 21.23 19.41
N LEU A 301 -10.71 20.09 19.78
CA LEU A 301 -11.40 18.81 19.72
C LEU A 301 -12.61 18.79 20.64
N LEU A 302 -12.50 19.32 21.85
CA LEU A 302 -13.62 19.41 22.77
C LEU A 302 -14.77 20.24 22.18
N ALA A 303 -14.47 21.39 21.57
CA ALA A 303 -15.46 22.21 20.88
C ALA A 303 -16.07 21.51 19.65
N VAL A 304 -15.28 20.72 18.91
CA VAL A 304 -15.78 19.87 17.80
C VAL A 304 -16.80 18.87 18.32
N GLU A 305 -16.53 18.17 19.41
CA GLU A 305 -17.48 17.19 19.97
C GLU A 305 -18.74 17.87 20.51
N GLN A 306 -18.63 19.04 21.12
CA GLN A 306 -19.78 19.81 21.62
C GLN A 306 -20.66 20.38 20.50
N SER A 307 -20.08 20.65 19.32
CA SER A 307 -20.80 21.14 18.15
C SER A 307 -21.53 20.04 17.35
N GLY A 308 -21.28 18.76 17.64
CA GLY A 308 -21.90 17.60 16.98
C GLY A 308 -23.06 17.05 17.80
N GLY A 309 -24.29 17.21 17.30
CA GLY A 309 -25.52 16.98 18.06
C GLY A 309 -25.75 15.58 18.65
N GLY A 310 -26.55 15.55 19.71
CA GLY A 310 -27.34 14.41 20.21
C GLY A 310 -26.58 13.32 20.96
N GLU A 311 -27.15 12.88 22.08
CA GLU A 311 -26.73 11.68 22.81
C GLU A 311 -26.65 10.47 21.85
N GLY A 312 -25.45 9.90 21.69
CA GLY A 312 -25.21 8.77 20.79
C GLY A 312 -24.41 9.07 19.51
N SER A 313 -24.04 10.33 19.23
CA SER A 313 -23.10 10.64 18.13
C SER A 313 -21.70 10.08 18.37
N PRO A 314 -20.99 9.62 17.31
CA PRO A 314 -19.62 9.11 17.42
C PRO A 314 -18.63 10.24 17.71
N LEU A 315 -17.66 10.00 18.61
CA LEU A 315 -16.60 10.99 18.85
C LEU A 315 -15.64 11.05 17.65
N LEU A 316 -15.56 12.21 17.02
CA LEU A 316 -14.75 12.41 15.82
C LEU A 316 -13.24 12.46 16.12
N SER A 317 -12.87 12.98 17.29
CA SER A 317 -11.49 13.00 17.83
C SER A 317 -10.87 11.62 17.92
N ALA A 318 -11.67 10.55 18.05
CA ALA A 318 -11.21 9.17 18.03
C ALA A 318 -10.62 8.72 16.68
N LEU A 319 -10.76 9.50 15.61
CA LEU A 319 -10.16 9.23 14.30
C LEU A 319 -8.69 9.64 14.22
N ILE A 320 -8.24 10.54 15.10
CA ILE A 320 -6.91 11.15 14.99
C ILE A 320 -5.82 10.16 15.41
N ARG A 321 -4.73 10.12 14.66
CA ARG A 321 -3.54 9.32 14.97
C ARG A 321 -2.27 10.16 14.98
N THR A 322 -1.27 9.72 15.72
CA THR A 322 0.12 10.19 15.60
C THR A 322 0.78 9.56 14.37
N GLY A 323 1.98 10.02 14.00
CA GLY A 323 2.77 9.39 12.93
C GLY A 323 3.09 7.91 13.18
N GLU A 324 3.05 7.46 14.43
CA GLU A 324 3.25 6.07 14.84
C GLU A 324 1.96 5.23 14.74
N GLY A 325 0.82 5.86 14.45
CA GLY A 325 -0.46 5.18 14.27
C GLY A 325 -1.25 4.96 15.57
N ASP A 326 -0.84 5.59 16.68
CA ASP A 326 -1.55 5.57 17.96
C ASP A 326 -2.40 6.83 18.17
N PRO A 327 -3.48 6.79 18.97
CA PRO A 327 -4.20 8.02 19.34
C PRO A 327 -3.27 8.99 20.09
N PRO A 328 -3.32 10.31 19.83
CA PRO A 328 -2.60 11.28 20.63
C PRO A 328 -2.98 11.16 22.12
N SER A 329 -2.00 11.29 23.02
CA SER A 329 -2.20 11.04 24.47
C SER A 329 -3.29 11.91 25.10
N TYR A 330 -3.44 13.16 24.65
CA TYR A 330 -4.47 14.09 25.12
C TYR A 330 -5.88 13.76 24.62
N VAL A 331 -6.07 12.84 23.67
CA VAL A 331 -7.41 12.37 23.28
C VAL A 331 -8.10 11.70 24.47
N GLY A 332 -7.37 11.02 25.36
CA GLY A 332 -7.95 10.48 26.60
C GLY A 332 -8.62 11.55 27.46
N SER A 333 -8.02 12.74 27.55
CA SER A 333 -8.63 13.88 28.25
C SER A 333 -9.89 14.39 27.55
N VAL A 334 -9.95 14.35 26.20
CA VAL A 334 -11.16 14.74 25.44
C VAL A 334 -12.30 13.75 25.75
N VAL A 335 -12.00 12.45 25.77
CA VAL A 335 -12.97 11.39 26.10
C VAL A 335 -13.55 11.61 27.50
N THR A 336 -12.71 11.91 28.48
CA THR A 336 -13.16 12.24 29.84
C THR A 336 -14.03 13.49 29.87
N ALA A 337 -13.61 14.57 29.17
CA ALA A 337 -14.31 15.86 29.17
C ALA A 337 -15.69 15.80 28.49
N VAL A 338 -15.89 14.88 27.54
CA VAL A 338 -17.18 14.63 26.88
C VAL A 338 -18.08 13.67 27.70
N GLY A 339 -17.60 13.18 28.85
CA GLY A 339 -18.39 12.34 29.77
C GLY A 339 -18.39 10.85 29.43
N CYS A 340 -17.45 10.36 28.61
CA CYS A 340 -17.35 8.95 28.22
C CYS A 340 -16.57 8.07 29.21
N GLY A 341 -16.08 8.65 30.32
CA GLY A 341 -15.20 8.00 31.30
C GLY A 341 -13.71 8.18 30.97
N ALA A 342 -12.84 7.95 31.96
CA ALA A 342 -11.40 8.13 31.84
C ALA A 342 -10.71 6.78 31.54
N PRO A 343 -10.03 6.60 30.39
CA PRO A 343 -9.32 5.36 30.09
C PRO A 343 -8.15 5.11 31.05
N ALA A 344 -8.08 3.94 31.66
CA ALA A 344 -7.04 3.59 32.64
C ALA A 344 -5.63 3.45 32.03
N THR A 345 -5.55 3.06 30.76
CA THR A 345 -4.28 2.83 30.07
C THR A 345 -4.34 3.26 28.61
N ALA A 346 -3.18 3.48 27.98
CA ALA A 346 -3.07 3.76 26.55
C ALA A 346 -3.64 2.63 25.68
N ALA A 347 -3.53 1.37 26.13
CA ALA A 347 -4.12 0.22 25.43
C ALA A 347 -5.65 0.26 25.45
N VAL A 348 -6.25 0.63 26.59
CA VAL A 348 -7.70 0.84 26.71
C VAL A 348 -8.15 2.00 25.83
N LEU A 349 -7.45 3.14 25.87
CA LEU A 349 -7.71 4.29 25.01
C LEU A 349 -7.67 3.90 23.52
N LYS A 350 -6.67 3.12 23.11
CA LYS A 350 -6.52 2.64 21.73
C LYS A 350 -7.69 1.77 21.28
N ARG A 351 -8.09 0.80 22.11
CA ARG A 351 -9.24 -0.08 21.83
C ARG A 351 -10.56 0.69 21.79
N TRP A 352 -10.73 1.64 22.71
CA TRP A 352 -11.90 2.51 22.75
C TRP A 352 -11.98 3.42 21.51
N CYS A 353 -10.87 4.09 21.16
CA CYS A 353 -10.79 4.93 19.95
C CYS A 353 -11.01 4.12 18.67
N GLN A 354 -10.65 2.84 18.64
CA GLN A 354 -10.96 1.97 17.51
C GLN A 354 -12.47 1.76 17.37
N ARG A 355 -13.19 1.51 18.47
CA ARG A 355 -14.66 1.38 18.42
C ARG A 355 -15.32 2.67 17.96
N GLU A 356 -14.93 3.82 18.52
CA GLU A 356 -15.53 5.11 18.10
C GLU A 356 -15.19 5.46 16.66
N ALA A 357 -14.00 5.12 16.16
CA ALA A 357 -13.69 5.23 14.74
C ALA A 357 -14.63 4.37 13.88
N ASP A 358 -14.91 3.13 14.28
CA ASP A 358 -15.86 2.26 13.58
C ASP A 358 -17.30 2.82 13.61
N ARG A 359 -17.69 3.47 14.72
CA ARG A 359 -18.96 4.20 14.82
C ARG A 359 -18.99 5.40 13.87
N ALA A 360 -17.93 6.21 13.83
CA ALA A 360 -17.82 7.33 12.90
C ALA A 360 -17.90 6.86 11.43
N PHE A 361 -17.24 5.75 11.09
CA PHE A 361 -17.32 5.14 9.75
C PHE A 361 -18.69 4.57 9.41
N ALA A 362 -19.45 4.12 10.41
CA ALA A 362 -20.82 3.65 10.23
C ALA A 362 -21.77 4.83 9.97
N VAL A 363 -21.69 5.91 10.76
CA VAL A 363 -22.58 7.06 10.65
C VAL A 363 -22.26 7.91 9.42
N HIS A 364 -21.00 8.26 9.21
CA HIS A 364 -20.56 9.20 8.17
C HIS A 364 -20.02 8.54 6.90
N GLY A 365 -19.95 7.20 6.84
CA GLY A 365 -19.52 6.47 5.66
C GLY A 365 -20.40 6.72 4.43
N VAL A 366 -19.88 6.46 3.23
CA VAL A 366 -20.62 6.59 1.94
C VAL A 366 -21.96 5.85 1.97
N GLN A 367 -22.04 4.75 2.72
CA GLN A 367 -23.29 4.09 3.08
C GLN A 367 -23.47 4.23 4.59
N SER A 368 -24.27 5.23 5.01
CA SER A 368 -24.64 5.41 6.41
C SER A 368 -25.41 4.20 6.92
N ARG A 369 -25.04 3.72 8.10
CA ARG A 369 -25.63 2.55 8.76
C ARG A 369 -25.60 2.76 10.26
N THR A 370 -26.43 2.03 10.99
CA THR A 370 -26.49 2.09 12.45
C THR A 370 -25.11 1.84 13.06
N ALA A 371 -24.66 2.76 13.92
CA ALA A 371 -23.39 2.60 14.62
C ALA A 371 -23.46 1.44 15.61
N PRO A 372 -22.37 0.65 15.75
CA PRO A 372 -22.28 -0.30 16.85
C PRO A 372 -22.32 0.43 18.21
N PRO A 373 -22.72 -0.26 19.29
CA PRO A 373 -22.74 0.34 20.63
C PRO A 373 -21.34 0.81 21.05
N ARG A 374 -21.31 1.84 21.91
CA ARG A 374 -20.07 2.42 22.45
C ARG A 374 -19.55 1.41 23.46
N LEU A 375 -18.24 1.35 23.63
CA LEU A 375 -17.68 0.60 24.75
C LEU A 375 -17.79 1.48 26.00
N PRO A 376 -18.66 1.16 26.97
CA PRO A 376 -18.71 1.89 28.24
C PRO A 376 -17.39 1.67 29.00
N LEU A 377 -16.90 2.75 29.60
CA LEU A 377 -15.76 2.70 30.51
C LEU A 377 -16.27 2.61 31.95
N THR A 378 -15.74 1.67 32.72
CA THR A 378 -16.04 1.53 34.16
C THR A 378 -15.43 2.70 34.94
N VAL A 379 -15.82 2.85 36.21
CA VAL A 379 -15.24 3.84 37.12
C VAL A 379 -13.71 3.70 37.22
N ASP A 380 -13.20 2.46 37.14
CA ASP A 380 -11.76 2.14 37.12
C ASP A 380 -11.11 2.35 35.74
N GLY A 381 -11.84 2.87 34.76
CA GLY A 381 -11.33 3.19 33.42
C GLY A 381 -11.07 1.98 32.52
N GLN A 382 -11.63 0.81 32.83
CA GLN A 382 -11.58 -0.40 31.99
C GLN A 382 -12.81 -0.48 31.07
N ILE A 383 -12.74 -1.27 30.00
CA ILE A 383 -13.91 -1.51 29.15
C ILE A 383 -14.81 -2.55 29.83
N ASP A 384 -16.07 -2.20 30.09
CA ASP A 384 -17.03 -3.13 30.68
C ASP A 384 -17.38 -4.26 29.69
N ALA A 385 -17.14 -5.50 30.12
CA ALA A 385 -17.38 -6.69 29.33
C ALA A 385 -18.86 -7.11 29.34
N GLN A 386 -19.65 -6.71 30.34
CA GLN A 386 -21.01 -7.22 30.55
C GLN A 386 -22.07 -6.63 29.62
N GLN A 387 -21.87 -5.42 29.08
CA GLN A 387 -22.80 -4.79 28.12
C GLN A 387 -22.43 -5.00 26.64
N SER A 388 -21.31 -5.66 26.33
CA SER A 388 -20.91 -5.96 24.94
C SER A 388 -21.65 -7.17 24.34
N ALA A 389 -22.54 -7.81 25.11
CA ALA A 389 -23.29 -9.00 24.72
C ALA A 389 -24.80 -8.82 24.98
N GLU A 390 -25.49 -8.01 24.17
CA GLU A 390 -26.94 -8.14 24.00
C GLU A 390 -27.26 -8.94 22.71
N PRO A 391 -28.20 -9.90 22.76
CA PRO A 391 -28.47 -10.81 21.66
C PRO A 391 -29.29 -10.10 20.57
N ALA A 392 -28.82 -10.16 19.33
CA ALA A 392 -29.62 -9.78 18.18
C ALA A 392 -30.92 -10.59 18.16
N GLN A 393 -32.05 -9.93 18.39
CA GLN A 393 -33.38 -10.51 18.21
C GLN A 393 -33.52 -10.98 16.76
N ARG A 394 -33.57 -12.31 16.58
CA ARG A 394 -33.90 -12.94 15.31
C ARG A 394 -35.39 -12.79 15.07
N GLU A 395 -35.78 -11.79 14.30
CA GLU A 395 -37.09 -11.83 13.66
C GLU A 395 -37.13 -13.03 12.71
N THR A 396 -37.93 -14.00 13.11
CA THR A 396 -38.11 -15.27 12.41
C THR A 396 -39.18 -15.04 11.35
N ILE A 397 -38.77 -14.86 10.09
CA ILE A 397 -39.68 -14.95 8.96
C ILE A 397 -40.10 -16.43 8.84
N VAL A 398 -41.34 -16.71 9.23
CA VAL A 398 -41.97 -18.02 9.05
C VAL A 398 -42.33 -18.17 7.58
N HIS A 399 -41.64 -19.07 6.88
CA HIS A 399 -42.19 -19.69 5.67
C HIS A 399 -42.51 -21.15 5.92
N VAL A 400 -43.77 -21.45 5.63
CA VAL A 400 -44.49 -22.69 5.89
C VAL A 400 -43.94 -23.82 5.02
N LYS A 401 -43.89 -25.00 5.65
CA LYS A 401 -43.55 -26.35 5.16
C LYS A 401 -43.86 -26.66 3.68
N GLY A 402 -42.90 -27.34 3.04
CA GLY A 402 -43.19 -28.36 2.02
C GLY A 402 -41.98 -28.86 1.21
N GLY A 403 -41.37 -29.99 1.61
CA GLY A 403 -40.65 -30.90 0.69
C GLY A 403 -39.14 -31.12 0.94
N LEU A 404 -38.79 -32.34 1.38
CA LEU A 404 -37.43 -32.83 1.70
C LEU A 404 -36.54 -33.05 0.47
N VAL A 405 -35.25 -32.66 0.54
CA VAL A 405 -34.10 -33.52 0.16
C VAL A 405 -32.91 -33.24 1.09
N ARG A 406 -32.33 -34.32 1.64
CA ARG A 406 -31.19 -34.41 2.57
C ARG A 406 -29.95 -33.60 2.12
N GLN A 407 -29.40 -32.79 3.03
CA GLN A 407 -27.97 -32.45 3.04
C GLN A 407 -27.38 -32.68 4.45
N SER A 408 -26.20 -33.31 4.43
CA SER A 408 -25.44 -33.83 5.56
C SER A 408 -24.84 -32.74 6.44
N ALA A 409 -24.64 -33.08 7.71
CA ALA A 409 -24.25 -32.20 8.81
C ALA A 409 -22.99 -31.36 8.57
N THR A 410 -23.14 -30.02 8.60
CA THR A 410 -22.04 -29.06 8.76
C THR A 410 -21.82 -28.73 10.24
N ARG A 411 -20.60 -29.00 10.71
CA ARG A 411 -20.04 -28.65 12.03
C ARG A 411 -19.87 -27.13 12.19
N PRO A 412 -20.04 -26.53 13.39
CA PRO A 412 -19.96 -25.07 13.58
C PRO A 412 -18.51 -24.56 13.49
N LYS A 413 -18.32 -23.38 12.87
CA LYS A 413 -17.07 -22.62 12.83
C LYS A 413 -16.91 -21.76 14.09
N PRO A 414 -15.72 -21.69 14.71
CA PRO A 414 -15.40 -20.64 15.66
C PRO A 414 -14.86 -19.38 14.96
N ASN A 415 -15.10 -18.25 15.60
CA ASN A 415 -14.78 -16.88 15.19
C ASN A 415 -13.36 -16.49 15.65
N PRO A 416 -12.53 -15.76 14.87
CA PRO A 416 -11.33 -15.13 15.41
C PRO A 416 -11.39 -13.60 15.31
N GLU A 417 -11.38 -12.93 16.45
CA GLU A 417 -11.00 -11.52 16.56
C GLU A 417 -9.51 -11.38 16.89
N GLY A 418 -8.84 -10.44 16.23
CA GLY A 418 -7.73 -9.66 16.78
C GLY A 418 -6.30 -10.21 16.68
N LEU A 419 -5.52 -9.73 15.68
CA LEU A 419 -4.18 -9.13 15.87
C LEU A 419 -3.59 -8.68 14.51
N ALA A 420 -2.86 -7.58 14.55
CA ALA A 420 -2.31 -6.89 13.40
C ALA A 420 -1.35 -7.76 12.54
N GLY A 421 -1.47 -7.61 11.22
CA GLY A 421 -0.30 -7.48 10.35
C GLY A 421 0.45 -8.72 9.85
N VAL A 422 -0.06 -9.95 9.96
CA VAL A 422 0.41 -11.09 9.14
C VAL A 422 -0.76 -12.07 8.96
N PRO A 423 -1.07 -12.57 7.74
CA PRO A 423 -2.16 -13.51 7.50
C PRO A 423 -2.16 -14.64 8.52
N LEU A 424 -3.31 -14.88 9.17
CA LEU A 424 -3.51 -16.05 10.03
C LEU A 424 -3.59 -17.26 9.10
N LEU A 425 -2.46 -17.98 8.98
CA LEU A 425 -2.37 -19.23 8.23
C LEU A 425 -3.02 -20.33 9.07
N ARG A 426 -3.77 -21.23 8.43
CA ARG A 426 -4.24 -22.44 9.10
C ARG A 426 -3.03 -23.28 9.53
N ASP A 427 -3.16 -24.10 10.57
CA ASP A 427 -2.04 -24.86 11.16
C ASP A 427 -1.27 -25.71 10.11
N THR A 428 -1.96 -26.21 9.08
CA THR A 428 -1.37 -26.98 7.97
C THR A 428 -0.66 -26.12 6.91
N GLU A 429 -0.96 -24.83 6.82
CA GLU A 429 -0.40 -23.85 5.86
C GLU A 429 0.90 -23.20 6.38
N ILE A 430 1.15 -23.26 7.70
CA ILE A 430 2.37 -22.76 8.34
C ILE A 430 3.61 -23.45 7.76
N ARG A 431 3.54 -24.76 7.57
CA ARG A 431 4.60 -25.58 6.99
C ARG A 431 5.00 -25.12 5.58
N HIS A 432 4.02 -24.90 4.70
CA HIS A 432 4.26 -24.41 3.34
C HIS A 432 4.84 -22.99 3.34
N SER A 433 4.44 -22.17 4.31
CA SER A 433 4.90 -20.79 4.46
C SER A 433 6.33 -20.71 4.98
N LEU A 434 6.72 -21.59 5.93
CA LEU A 434 8.11 -21.75 6.37
C LEU A 434 9.02 -22.13 5.19
N ARG A 435 8.59 -23.09 4.35
CA ARG A 435 9.32 -23.48 3.13
C ARG A 435 9.44 -22.32 2.13
N SER A 436 8.34 -21.61 1.89
CA SER A 436 8.29 -20.45 0.99
C SER A 436 9.17 -19.29 1.47
N ALA A 437 9.25 -19.06 2.78
CA ALA A 437 10.08 -18.01 3.36
C ALA A 437 11.59 -18.22 3.12
N ARG A 438 12.02 -19.47 2.97
CA ARG A 438 13.42 -19.83 2.65
C ARG A 438 13.74 -19.72 1.15
N GLN A 439 12.75 -19.94 0.28
CA GLN A 439 12.95 -20.07 -1.18
C GLN A 439 12.80 -18.76 -1.97
N ARG A 440 12.25 -17.69 -1.39
CA ARG A 440 12.08 -16.39 -2.08
C ARG A 440 13.38 -15.57 -2.06
N ARG A 441 13.72 -14.90 -3.17
CA ARG A 441 14.85 -13.96 -3.26
C ARG A 441 14.58 -12.72 -2.39
N GLY A 442 15.41 -12.51 -1.36
CA GLY A 442 15.42 -11.31 -0.50
C GLY A 442 15.56 -11.61 1.02
N PRO A 443 16.06 -10.66 1.83
CA PRO A 443 16.20 -10.86 3.27
C PRO A 443 14.87 -10.62 4.02
N ARG A 444 14.22 -11.68 4.51
CA ARG A 444 13.08 -11.58 5.46
C ARG A 444 13.25 -12.43 6.73
N PRO A 445 14.35 -12.30 7.49
CA PRO A 445 14.58 -13.10 8.71
C PRO A 445 13.50 -12.85 9.78
N ARG A 446 13.01 -11.61 9.92
CA ARG A 446 11.91 -11.26 10.85
C ARG A 446 10.60 -11.98 10.51
N TYR A 447 10.31 -12.19 9.23
CA TYR A 447 9.11 -12.90 8.78
C TYR A 447 9.19 -14.40 9.06
N ALA A 448 10.34 -15.03 8.79
CA ALA A 448 10.57 -16.43 9.13
C ALA A 448 10.57 -16.66 10.65
N ALA A 449 11.13 -15.74 11.45
CA ALA A 449 11.09 -15.81 12.92
C ALA A 449 9.64 -15.73 13.47
N ALA A 450 8.82 -14.83 12.93
CA ALA A 450 7.40 -14.75 13.30
C ALA A 450 6.61 -16.02 12.95
N LEU A 451 6.95 -16.67 11.82
CA LEU A 451 6.37 -17.96 11.45
C LEU A 451 6.81 -19.10 12.36
N MET A 452 8.04 -19.06 12.90
CA MET A 452 8.54 -20.05 13.86
C MET A 452 7.75 -20.00 15.17
N THR A 453 7.47 -18.82 15.72
CA THR A 453 6.66 -18.65 16.94
C THR A 453 5.24 -19.20 16.74
N ARG A 454 4.63 -18.95 15.58
CA ARG A 454 3.30 -19.50 15.24
C ARG A 454 3.31 -21.00 15.04
N ALA A 455 4.41 -21.56 14.51
CA ALA A 455 4.55 -22.99 14.36
C ALA A 455 4.62 -23.69 15.73
N GLU A 456 5.30 -23.09 16.72
CA GLU A 456 5.32 -23.58 18.11
C GLU A 456 3.91 -23.62 18.72
N GLU A 457 3.09 -22.59 18.50
CA GLU A 457 1.68 -22.55 18.94
C GLU A 457 0.76 -23.52 18.18
N ALA A 458 1.13 -23.97 16.98
CA ALA A 458 0.35 -24.92 16.19
C ALA A 458 0.63 -26.38 16.58
N LEU A 459 1.82 -26.69 17.10
CA LEU A 459 2.19 -28.05 17.53
C LEU A 459 1.25 -28.61 18.59
N THR A 460 0.71 -27.75 19.47
CA THR A 460 -0.22 -28.12 20.55
C THR A 460 -1.62 -28.51 20.03
N ARG A 461 -1.96 -28.14 18.79
CA ARG A 461 -3.30 -28.31 18.19
C ARG A 461 -3.33 -29.29 17.02
N LEU A 462 -2.17 -29.72 16.52
CA LEU A 462 -2.06 -30.62 15.38
C LEU A 462 -1.99 -32.11 15.79
N PRO A 463 -2.56 -33.01 14.97
CA PRO A 463 -2.42 -34.46 15.13
C PRO A 463 -0.99 -34.95 14.76
N GLU A 464 -0.56 -36.06 15.35
CA GLU A 464 0.82 -36.62 15.33
C GLU A 464 1.55 -36.64 13.95
N PRO A 465 0.93 -37.04 12.83
CA PRO A 465 1.62 -37.04 11.53
C PRO A 465 1.92 -35.62 11.04
N GLN A 466 1.00 -34.67 11.27
CA GLN A 466 1.17 -33.27 10.86
C GLN A 466 2.11 -32.52 11.80
N ARG A 467 2.11 -32.89 13.09
CA ARG A 467 3.06 -32.40 14.09
C ARG A 467 4.50 -32.77 13.70
N THR A 468 4.74 -34.02 13.33
CA THR A 468 6.08 -34.50 12.92
C THR A 468 6.60 -33.76 11.69
N GLU A 469 5.76 -33.57 10.67
CA GLU A 469 6.15 -32.81 9.48
C GLU A 469 6.45 -31.33 9.77
N LEU A 470 5.66 -30.70 10.65
CA LEU A 470 5.87 -29.31 11.04
C LEU A 470 7.17 -29.14 11.84
N VAL A 471 7.47 -30.06 12.77
CA VAL A 471 8.74 -30.07 13.52
C VAL A 471 9.94 -30.17 12.58
N ALA A 472 9.90 -31.05 11.57
CA ALA A 472 10.98 -31.20 10.59
C ALA A 472 11.22 -29.91 9.77
N GLU A 473 10.14 -29.22 9.38
CA GLU A 473 10.21 -27.96 8.65
C GLU A 473 10.65 -26.77 9.52
N MET A 474 10.26 -26.75 10.80
CA MET A 474 10.77 -25.80 11.79
C MET A 474 12.28 -25.98 12.00
N ALA A 475 12.77 -27.21 12.15
CA ALA A 475 14.20 -27.50 12.29
C ALA A 475 15.01 -27.03 11.08
N THR A 476 14.47 -27.22 9.88
CA THR A 476 15.09 -26.76 8.62
C THR A 476 15.12 -25.23 8.53
N THR A 477 14.06 -24.56 8.99
CA THR A 477 14.00 -23.09 9.03
C THR A 477 14.93 -22.49 10.08
N ARG A 478 15.09 -23.16 11.23
CA ARG A 478 16.05 -22.78 12.27
C ARG A 478 17.48 -22.76 11.71
N ARG A 479 17.93 -23.86 11.08
CA ARG A 479 19.25 -23.95 10.44
C ARG A 479 19.47 -22.87 9.39
N TRP A 480 18.45 -22.57 8.59
CA TRP A 480 18.52 -21.51 7.59
C TRP A 480 18.69 -20.11 8.22
N LEU A 481 17.95 -19.80 9.30
CA LEU A 481 18.12 -18.55 10.04
C LEU A 481 19.51 -18.44 10.67
N ASP A 482 20.00 -19.52 11.27
CA ASP A 482 21.31 -19.56 11.94
C ASP A 482 22.48 -19.47 10.96
N SER A 483 22.29 -19.88 9.69
CA SER A 483 23.31 -19.81 8.64
C SER A 483 23.49 -18.42 7.99
N ARG A 484 22.76 -17.39 8.43
CA ARG A 484 22.78 -16.03 7.82
C ARG A 484 23.68 -15.03 8.57
N PRO A 485 24.46 -14.19 7.85
CA PRO A 485 25.38 -13.23 8.45
C PRO A 485 24.72 -12.03 9.17
N ASP A 486 23.45 -11.72 8.89
CA ASP A 486 22.76 -10.52 9.42
C ASP A 486 21.87 -10.76 10.66
N THR A 487 22.08 -11.86 11.39
CA THR A 487 21.38 -12.11 12.66
C THR A 487 22.27 -11.64 13.80
N PRO A 488 21.88 -10.68 14.67
CA PRO A 488 22.69 -10.32 15.82
C PRO A 488 22.86 -11.58 16.67
N GLY A 489 24.11 -12.05 16.76
CA GLY A 489 24.46 -13.28 17.44
C GLY A 489 23.97 -13.24 18.87
N ARG A 490 22.94 -14.04 19.18
CA ARG A 490 22.60 -14.36 20.55
C ARG A 490 23.74 -15.25 21.03
N THR A 491 24.69 -14.67 21.78
CA THR A 491 25.75 -15.43 22.43
C THR A 491 25.11 -16.58 23.19
N PRO A 492 25.48 -17.84 22.92
CA PRO A 492 24.98 -18.94 23.73
C PRO A 492 25.42 -18.65 25.16
N ARG A 493 24.48 -18.61 26.10
CA ARG A 493 24.82 -18.74 27.52
C ARG A 493 25.53 -20.09 27.64
N GLN A 494 26.86 -20.06 27.57
CA GLN A 494 27.69 -21.20 27.92
C GLN A 494 27.27 -21.59 29.34
N SER A 495 26.65 -22.75 29.47
CA SER A 495 26.44 -23.34 30.78
C SER A 495 27.81 -23.37 31.48
N ARG A 496 27.84 -23.08 32.78
CA ARG A 496 29.07 -23.12 33.59
C ARG A 496 29.86 -24.43 33.42
N ARG A 497 29.19 -25.50 32.95
CA ARG A 497 29.77 -26.80 32.62
C ARG A 497 30.60 -26.80 31.33
N ALA A 498 30.15 -26.10 30.28
CA ALA A 498 30.91 -25.94 29.03
C ALA A 498 32.13 -25.02 29.21
N LYS A 499 32.00 -23.98 30.04
CA LYS A 499 33.12 -23.09 30.39
C LYS A 499 34.21 -23.83 31.18
N ARG A 500 33.84 -24.66 32.15
CA ARG A 500 34.80 -25.50 32.89
C ARG A 500 35.49 -26.56 32.02
N ALA A 501 34.80 -27.12 31.02
CA ALA A 501 35.41 -28.06 30.07
C ALA A 501 36.40 -27.35 29.12
N ALA A 502 36.07 -26.14 28.67
CA ALA A 502 36.95 -25.31 27.84
C ALA A 502 38.18 -24.81 28.62
N ASP A 503 38.01 -24.40 29.88
CA ASP A 503 39.11 -23.98 30.76
C ASP A 503 40.06 -25.15 31.10
N ALA A 504 39.53 -26.38 31.23
CA ALA A 504 40.32 -27.60 31.40
C ALA A 504 41.10 -28.00 30.13
N GLN A 505 40.53 -27.80 28.94
CA GLN A 505 41.23 -28.03 27.67
C GLN A 505 42.26 -26.94 27.35
N GLN A 506 42.03 -25.69 27.73
CA GLN A 506 43.02 -24.61 27.60
C GLN A 506 44.20 -24.79 28.55
N THR A 507 43.98 -25.24 29.79
CA THR A 507 45.07 -25.52 30.73
C THR A 507 45.91 -26.75 30.33
N ALA A 508 45.31 -27.76 29.70
CA ALA A 508 46.03 -28.89 29.10
C ALA A 508 46.86 -28.47 27.88
N SER A 509 46.31 -27.62 27.01
CA SER A 509 46.98 -27.11 25.80
C SER A 509 48.11 -26.12 26.11
N ALA A 510 47.97 -25.32 27.18
CA ALA A 510 49.01 -24.43 27.69
C ALA A 510 50.21 -25.19 28.26
N LYS A 511 50.00 -26.35 28.89
CA LYS A 511 51.09 -27.23 29.36
C LYS A 511 51.83 -27.91 28.19
N GLN A 512 51.15 -28.27 27.11
CA GLN A 512 51.80 -28.80 25.90
C GLN A 512 52.60 -27.74 25.12
N SER A 513 52.09 -26.51 25.04
CA SER A 513 52.79 -25.41 24.34
C SER A 513 53.95 -24.81 25.15
N ALA A 514 53.90 -24.85 26.49
CA ALA A 514 55.06 -24.54 27.34
C ALA A 514 56.18 -25.60 27.24
N ARG A 515 55.84 -26.87 26.94
CA ARG A 515 56.82 -27.94 26.70
C ARG A 515 57.46 -27.88 25.30
N ALA A 516 56.74 -27.34 24.30
CA ALA A 516 57.25 -27.17 22.93
C ALA A 516 58.05 -25.86 22.70
N LYS A 517 57.80 -24.80 23.50
CA LYS A 517 58.58 -23.54 23.43
C LYS A 517 59.93 -23.59 24.14
N LYS A 518 60.19 -24.59 24.99
CA LYS A 518 61.50 -24.79 25.63
C LYS A 518 62.56 -25.41 24.71
N THR A 519 62.18 -25.88 23.51
CA THR A 519 63.09 -26.57 22.57
C THR A 519 63.46 -25.78 21.31
N LYS A 520 62.91 -24.58 21.07
CA LYS A 520 63.24 -23.77 19.88
C LYS A 520 63.28 -22.27 20.17
N GLN A 521 64.39 -21.79 20.74
CA GLN A 521 65.06 -20.50 20.44
C GLN A 521 66.05 -20.15 21.56
N GLY A 522 67.22 -20.76 21.50
CA GLY A 522 68.48 -20.08 21.85
C GLY A 522 69.10 -19.55 20.55
N LYS A 523 69.71 -18.36 20.65
CA LYS A 523 70.42 -17.54 19.63
C LYS A 523 69.51 -16.49 18.94
N LYS A 524 69.38 -15.26 19.50
CA LYS A 524 70.25 -14.03 19.43
C LYS A 524 70.25 -13.39 18.02
N ALA A 525 70.17 -12.07 17.80
CA ALA A 525 70.40 -10.90 18.66
C ALA A 525 69.71 -9.59 18.18
N LYS A 526 69.32 -8.76 19.17
CA LYS A 526 69.46 -7.29 19.35
C LYS A 526 69.27 -6.33 18.13
N ASN A 527 68.10 -5.68 18.00
CA ASN A 527 67.70 -4.34 18.55
C ASN A 527 68.81 -3.31 18.89
N PRO A 528 68.51 -2.00 19.14
CA PRO A 528 67.30 -1.19 18.88
C PRO A 528 67.58 0.32 18.53
N LEU A 529 66.57 1.14 18.20
CA LEU A 529 66.00 2.31 18.97
C LEU A 529 65.94 3.51 17.99
N ASP A 530 65.16 4.58 18.11
CA ASP A 530 63.95 4.96 18.84
C ASP A 530 63.48 6.30 18.23
N GLY A 531 62.18 6.60 18.36
CA GLY A 531 61.74 7.87 18.95
C GLY A 531 61.74 9.18 18.15
N ALA A 532 60.53 9.77 18.11
CA ALA A 532 60.20 11.19 18.33
C ALA A 532 59.69 12.04 17.14
N ARG A 533 58.89 13.04 17.52
CA ARG A 533 57.78 13.73 16.82
C ARG A 533 58.23 15.17 16.39
N PRO A 534 57.37 16.13 15.96
CA PRO A 534 57.35 16.66 14.59
C PRO A 534 57.61 18.19 14.41
N LEU A 535 57.99 18.59 13.17
CA LEU A 535 57.79 19.87 12.43
C LEU A 535 58.36 21.19 13.05
N PRO A 536 58.65 22.30 12.30
CA PRO A 536 58.12 22.71 10.97
C PRO A 536 59.16 23.34 9.99
N GLY A 537 58.74 23.70 8.77
CA GLY A 537 59.40 24.76 7.99
C GLY A 537 59.65 24.49 6.49
N VAL A 538 58.76 25.05 5.66
CA VAL A 538 58.99 25.80 4.39
C VAL A 538 60.19 25.44 3.50
N GLY A 539 59.90 25.16 2.23
CA GLY A 539 60.91 25.20 1.16
C GLY A 539 60.43 24.58 -0.15
N ASP A 540 59.75 25.39 -0.95
CA ASP A 540 59.58 25.37 -2.41
C ASP A 540 60.15 24.18 -3.22
N THR A 541 59.30 23.54 -4.02
CA THR A 541 59.36 23.64 -5.50
C THR A 541 58.34 22.70 -6.15
N GLN A 542 57.36 23.31 -6.83
CA GLN A 542 56.73 22.79 -8.04
C GLN A 542 57.77 22.76 -9.19
N PRO A 543 57.46 22.28 -10.42
CA PRO A 543 56.31 21.52 -10.92
C PRO A 543 56.77 20.29 -11.77
N THR A 544 55.96 19.34 -12.20
CA THR A 544 55.16 19.43 -13.44
C THR A 544 54.63 18.04 -13.81
N LYS A 545 53.35 18.02 -14.21
CA LYS A 545 52.74 17.25 -15.33
C LYS A 545 52.93 15.71 -15.35
N ARG A 546 51.87 14.92 -15.08
CA ARG A 546 50.78 14.46 -16.00
C ARG A 546 51.26 13.52 -17.13
N PRO A 547 50.41 12.63 -17.67
CA PRO A 547 49.74 11.49 -17.03
C PRO A 547 49.84 10.23 -17.95
N LYS A 548 49.23 9.12 -17.54
CA LYS A 548 48.35 8.33 -18.41
C LYS A 548 47.32 7.60 -17.56
#